data_AF-A0A2V6VRN5-F1
#
_entry.id   AF-A0A2V6VRN5-F1
#
_cell.length_a   1.000
_cell.length_b   1.000
_cell.length_c   1.000
_cell.angle_alpha   90.00
_cell.angle_beta   90.00
_cell.angle_gamma   90.00
#
_symmetry.space_group_name_H-M   'P 1'
#
loop_
_entity.id
_entity.type
_entity.pdbx_description
1 polymer ?
#
loop_
_entity_poly.entity_id
_entity_poly.type
_entity_poly.pdbx_seq_one_letter_code
_entity_poly.pdbx_strand_id
1 'polypeptide(L)'
;MTPSIDRRTFVRGGAALAIAALTPVPASAKDQLVVATFPGTWNEVHREILAPYFQKKTNADVTQTIMLATDQVAKLAATRGQPPFDVAILDEGPTLDAVKQGVLEKYPAAKSAHFNELGPPFRNEWGPAISMQAIGLAYNPKKVKTAPRSWDDLWNPAYKGRVGLTALNSSLGMAFIVELARLKGGSESNLEPGFLALRTLLPNVGAISANLGAHSALIQQEQVDVAVHNFNFIETLKGKGVEVDWVKPETG
;
A
#
# COMPACT_ATOMS: atom_id res chain seq x y z
N MET A 1 -59.37 -32.96 51.56
CA MET A 1 -58.21 -33.87 51.51
C MET A 1 -57.46 -33.60 50.22
N THR A 2 -56.32 -32.92 50.30
CA THR A 2 -55.45 -32.58 49.17
C THR A 2 -54.49 -33.74 48.88
N PRO A 3 -54.34 -34.19 47.62
CA PRO A 3 -53.39 -35.25 47.30
C PRO A 3 -51.95 -34.72 47.35
N SER A 4 -51.10 -35.41 48.10
CA SER A 4 -49.66 -35.16 48.20
C SER A 4 -48.96 -35.77 46.99
N ILE A 5 -48.32 -34.94 46.16
CA ILE A 5 -47.45 -35.40 45.07
C ILE A 5 -46.08 -35.76 45.67
N ASP A 6 -45.72 -37.04 45.57
CA ASP A 6 -44.46 -37.57 46.07
C ASP A 6 -43.28 -37.07 45.22
N ARG A 7 -42.31 -36.43 45.87
CA ARG A 7 -41.14 -35.79 45.24
C ARG A 7 -40.26 -36.79 44.48
N ARG A 8 -40.38 -38.09 44.76
CA ARG A 8 -39.58 -39.14 44.12
C ARG A 8 -40.00 -39.47 42.69
N THR A 9 -41.23 -39.18 42.29
CA THR A 9 -41.71 -39.49 40.93
C THR A 9 -41.26 -38.45 39.89
N PHE A 10 -40.97 -37.22 40.33
CA PHE A 10 -40.56 -36.13 39.43
C PHE A 10 -39.12 -36.30 38.90
N VAL A 11 -38.24 -36.94 39.67
CA VAL A 11 -36.81 -37.05 39.32
C VAL A 11 -36.54 -38.15 38.27
N ARG A 12 -37.45 -39.14 38.10
CA ARG A 12 -37.25 -40.23 37.13
C ARG A 12 -37.71 -39.92 35.70
N GLY A 13 -38.48 -38.84 35.48
CA GLY A 13 -38.98 -38.46 34.15
C GLY A 13 -38.13 -37.44 33.39
N GLY A 14 -37.21 -36.73 34.06
CA GLY A 14 -36.51 -35.58 33.46
C GLY A 14 -35.20 -35.89 32.72
N ALA A 15 -34.66 -37.11 32.81
CA ALA A 15 -33.32 -37.41 32.32
C ALA A 15 -33.25 -37.80 30.82
N ALA A 16 -34.39 -37.98 30.14
CA ALA A 16 -34.40 -38.51 28.77
C ALA A 16 -34.46 -37.46 27.65
N LEU A 17 -34.58 -36.16 27.95
CA LEU A 17 -34.76 -35.11 26.93
C LEU A 17 -33.62 -34.09 26.80
N ALA A 18 -32.54 -34.21 27.58
CA ALA A 18 -31.45 -33.23 27.59
C ALA A 18 -30.23 -33.61 26.72
N ILE A 19 -30.27 -34.68 25.92
CA ILE A 19 -29.13 -35.14 25.11
C ILE A 19 -29.23 -34.75 23.62
N ALA A 20 -30.36 -34.17 23.17
CA ALA A 20 -30.59 -33.89 21.75
C ALA A 20 -30.01 -32.55 21.23
N ALA A 21 -29.32 -31.75 22.04
CA ALA A 21 -28.93 -30.38 21.65
C ALA A 21 -27.41 -30.15 21.47
N LEU A 22 -26.59 -31.19 21.51
CA LEU A 22 -25.13 -31.10 21.31
C LEU A 22 -24.69 -31.73 19.98
N THR A 23 -25.46 -31.57 18.92
CA THR A 23 -24.87 -31.74 17.59
C THR A 23 -23.89 -30.59 17.37
N PRO A 24 -22.59 -30.83 17.20
CA PRO A 24 -21.67 -29.77 16.79
C PRO A 24 -22.16 -29.33 15.42
N VAL A 25 -22.75 -28.13 15.33
CA VAL A 25 -22.90 -27.49 14.04
C VAL A 25 -21.46 -27.30 13.55
N PRO A 26 -21.05 -27.90 12.43
CA PRO A 26 -19.76 -27.59 11.86
C PRO A 26 -19.79 -26.09 11.57
N ALA A 27 -19.08 -25.32 12.40
CA ALA A 27 -18.75 -23.97 12.07
C ALA A 27 -17.83 -24.09 10.85
N SER A 28 -18.41 -23.97 9.66
CA SER A 28 -17.64 -23.80 8.45
C SER A 28 -16.89 -22.50 8.66
N ALA A 29 -15.59 -22.59 8.94
CA ALA A 29 -14.73 -21.41 8.93
C ALA A 29 -14.94 -20.77 7.57
N LYS A 30 -15.40 -19.52 7.59
CA LYS A 30 -15.58 -18.76 6.37
C LYS A 30 -14.22 -18.66 5.69
N ASP A 31 -14.16 -18.92 4.39
CA ASP A 31 -12.91 -18.81 3.64
C ASP A 31 -12.30 -17.43 3.90
N GLN A 32 -10.99 -17.37 4.13
CA GLN A 32 -10.28 -16.14 4.45
C GLN A 32 -9.23 -15.87 3.37
N LEU A 33 -9.19 -14.63 2.89
CA LEU A 33 -8.14 -14.11 2.03
C LEU A 33 -7.28 -13.14 2.86
N VAL A 34 -5.98 -13.38 2.93
CA VAL A 34 -5.02 -12.48 3.56
C VAL A 34 -4.27 -11.72 2.47
N VAL A 35 -4.41 -10.40 2.44
CA VAL A 35 -3.85 -9.52 1.42
C VAL A 35 -2.80 -8.61 2.05
N ALA A 36 -1.57 -8.63 1.53
CA ALA A 36 -0.59 -7.62 1.88
C ALA A 36 -0.91 -6.31 1.13
N THR A 37 -0.79 -5.18 1.82
CA THR A 37 -1.09 -3.85 1.25
C THR A 37 -0.18 -2.77 1.81
N PHE A 38 -0.21 -1.58 1.19
CA PHE A 38 0.56 -0.43 1.61
C PHE A 38 -0.19 0.42 2.64
N PRO A 39 0.53 1.12 3.54
CA PRO A 39 -0.08 2.07 4.46
C PRO A 39 -0.67 3.29 3.72
N GLY A 40 -1.62 3.96 4.36
CA GLY A 40 -2.28 5.17 3.87
C GLY A 40 -3.50 4.86 3.01
N THR A 41 -3.65 5.60 1.90
CA THR A 41 -4.84 5.51 1.03
C THR A 41 -5.08 4.10 0.48
N TRP A 42 -4.03 3.29 0.32
CA TRP A 42 -4.13 1.90 -0.11
C TRP A 42 -4.88 1.01 0.88
N ASN A 43 -4.47 0.99 2.17
CA ASN A 43 -5.16 0.17 3.16
C ASN A 43 -6.56 0.72 3.51
N GLU A 44 -6.77 2.04 3.40
CA GLU A 44 -8.09 2.66 3.49
C GLU A 44 -9.03 2.14 2.38
N VAL A 45 -8.63 2.24 1.11
CA VAL A 45 -9.41 1.75 -0.03
C VAL A 45 -9.66 0.24 0.06
N HIS A 46 -8.67 -0.56 0.45
CA HIS A 46 -8.89 -1.99 0.63
C HIS A 46 -9.93 -2.27 1.72
N ARG A 47 -9.88 -1.55 2.84
CA ARG A 47 -10.79 -1.78 3.97
C ARG A 47 -12.21 -1.31 3.65
N GLU A 48 -12.35 -0.16 3.02
CA GLU A 48 -13.63 0.53 2.87
C GLU A 48 -14.37 0.14 1.59
N ILE A 49 -13.64 -0.31 0.55
CA ILE A 49 -14.21 -0.59 -0.78
C ILE A 49 -13.97 -2.05 -1.18
N LEU A 50 -12.70 -2.48 -1.27
CA LEU A 50 -12.38 -3.76 -1.92
C LEU A 50 -12.74 -4.98 -1.07
N ALA A 51 -12.49 -4.94 0.24
CA ALA A 51 -12.85 -6.03 1.15
C ALA A 51 -14.37 -6.25 1.23
N PRO A 52 -15.22 -5.21 1.44
CA PRO A 52 -16.67 -5.37 1.39
C PRO A 52 -17.17 -5.87 0.02
N TYR A 53 -16.59 -5.38 -1.07
CA TYR A 53 -16.94 -5.82 -2.42
C TYR A 53 -16.63 -7.31 -2.63
N PHE A 54 -15.42 -7.75 -2.24
CA PHE A 54 -15.00 -9.14 -2.34
C PHE A 54 -15.88 -10.04 -1.47
N GLN A 55 -16.09 -9.68 -0.20
CA GLN A 55 -16.94 -10.42 0.72
C GLN A 55 -18.38 -10.56 0.20
N LYS A 56 -18.94 -9.52 -0.41
CA LYS A 56 -20.29 -9.59 -1.02
C LYS A 56 -20.35 -10.55 -2.21
N LYS A 57 -19.24 -10.73 -2.94
CA LYS A 57 -19.17 -11.59 -4.14
C LYS A 57 -18.85 -13.05 -3.82
N THR A 58 -18.03 -13.31 -2.81
CA THR A 58 -17.48 -14.64 -2.54
C THR A 58 -17.94 -15.23 -1.21
N ASN A 59 -18.52 -14.41 -0.34
CA ASN A 59 -18.76 -14.75 1.06
C ASN A 59 -17.48 -15.18 1.79
N ALA A 60 -16.30 -14.73 1.37
CA ALA A 60 -15.04 -14.92 2.07
C ALA A 60 -14.68 -13.65 2.87
N ASP A 61 -14.01 -13.81 4.01
CA ASP A 61 -13.45 -12.69 4.78
C ASP A 61 -12.12 -12.23 4.18
N VAL A 62 -11.81 -10.94 4.35
CA VAL A 62 -10.54 -10.35 3.88
C VAL A 62 -9.81 -9.74 5.05
N THR A 63 -8.56 -10.13 5.26
CA THR A 63 -7.66 -9.56 6.28
C THR A 63 -6.47 -8.91 5.60
N GLN A 64 -5.96 -7.81 6.17
CA GLN A 64 -4.87 -7.05 5.60
C GLN A 64 -3.59 -7.18 6.42
N THR A 65 -2.46 -7.33 5.73
CA THR A 65 -1.12 -7.20 6.29
C THR A 65 -0.49 -5.93 5.74
N ILE A 66 -0.35 -4.89 6.55
CA ILE A 66 0.12 -3.57 6.10
C ILE A 66 1.65 -3.51 6.16
N MET A 67 2.31 -3.39 5.01
CA MET A 67 3.78 -3.37 4.89
C MET A 67 4.23 -2.87 3.51
N LEU A 68 5.46 -2.32 3.44
CA LEU A 68 6.06 -1.89 2.18
C LEU A 68 6.41 -3.09 1.29
N ALA A 69 6.51 -2.87 -0.02
CA ALA A 69 6.76 -3.94 -0.99
C ALA A 69 8.07 -4.69 -0.71
N THR A 70 9.15 -3.98 -0.32
CA THR A 70 10.43 -4.62 0.06
C THR A 70 10.27 -5.54 1.27
N ASP A 71 9.46 -5.14 2.25
CA ASP A 71 9.21 -5.90 3.47
C ASP A 71 8.34 -7.12 3.20
N GLN A 72 7.39 -7.01 2.26
CA GLN A 72 6.61 -8.15 1.75
C GLN A 72 7.52 -9.21 1.16
N VAL A 73 8.46 -8.82 0.27
CA VAL A 73 9.40 -9.75 -0.36
C VAL A 73 10.29 -10.42 0.69
N ALA A 74 10.86 -9.64 1.61
CA ALA A 74 11.69 -10.18 2.70
C ALA A 74 10.91 -11.18 3.56
N LYS A 75 9.65 -10.86 3.87
CA LYS A 75 8.77 -11.73 4.65
C LYS A 75 8.47 -13.04 3.92
N LEU A 76 8.08 -12.98 2.63
CA LEU A 76 7.83 -14.16 1.80
C LEU A 76 9.07 -15.07 1.70
N ALA A 77 10.25 -14.47 1.55
CA ALA A 77 11.52 -15.20 1.53
C ALA A 77 11.81 -15.92 2.85
N ALA A 78 11.56 -15.25 3.97
CA ALA A 78 11.79 -15.80 5.31
C ALA A 78 10.80 -16.91 5.69
N THR A 79 9.59 -16.90 5.13
CA THR A 79 8.51 -17.86 5.44
C THR A 79 8.22 -18.80 4.26
N ARG A 80 9.26 -19.17 3.50
CA ARG A 80 9.13 -20.00 2.31
C ARG A 80 8.39 -21.31 2.62
N GLY A 81 7.35 -21.62 1.84
CA GLY A 81 6.48 -22.79 2.05
C GLY A 81 5.34 -22.57 3.05
N GLN A 82 5.33 -21.46 3.79
CA GLN A 82 4.25 -21.04 4.69
C GLN A 82 4.03 -19.52 4.56
N PRO A 83 3.59 -19.03 3.39
CA PRO A 83 3.43 -17.59 3.17
C PRO A 83 2.39 -17.00 4.14
N PRO A 84 2.64 -15.83 4.74
CA PRO A 84 1.74 -15.21 5.71
C PRO A 84 0.58 -14.44 5.06
N PHE A 85 0.55 -14.36 3.74
CA PHE A 85 -0.51 -13.76 2.95
C PHE A 85 -0.64 -14.46 1.60
N ASP A 86 -1.86 -14.47 1.07
CA ASP A 86 -2.22 -15.12 -0.21
C ASP A 86 -1.94 -14.21 -1.41
N VAL A 87 -2.08 -12.89 -1.22
CA VAL A 87 -1.89 -11.89 -2.28
C VAL A 87 -0.90 -10.83 -1.82
N ALA A 88 0.16 -10.62 -2.61
CA ALA A 88 1.11 -9.54 -2.43
C ALA A 88 0.78 -8.36 -3.37
N ILE A 89 0.99 -7.14 -2.90
CA ILE A 89 0.95 -5.95 -3.77
C ILE A 89 2.37 -5.41 -3.79
N LEU A 90 3.02 -5.54 -4.95
CA LEU A 90 4.43 -5.22 -5.15
C LEU A 90 4.57 -4.18 -6.25
N ASP A 91 5.57 -3.31 -6.10
CA ASP A 91 6.04 -2.46 -7.19
C ASP A 91 6.96 -3.25 -8.14
N GLU A 92 7.32 -2.68 -9.28
CA GLU A 92 8.08 -3.38 -10.32
C GLU A 92 9.42 -3.94 -9.82
N GLY A 93 10.25 -3.12 -9.16
CA GLY A 93 11.53 -3.55 -8.58
C GLY A 93 11.37 -4.71 -7.59
N PRO A 94 10.57 -4.57 -6.51
CA PRO A 94 10.25 -5.65 -5.59
C PRO A 94 9.67 -6.91 -6.26
N THR A 95 8.86 -6.76 -7.32
CA THR A 95 8.36 -7.91 -8.10
C THR A 95 9.52 -8.66 -8.73
N LEU A 96 10.45 -7.98 -9.40
CA LEU A 96 11.62 -8.62 -10.00
C LEU A 96 12.47 -9.35 -8.94
N ASP A 97 12.61 -8.78 -7.75
CA ASP A 97 13.36 -9.42 -6.67
C ASP A 97 12.64 -10.64 -6.09
N ALA A 98 11.31 -10.59 -5.95
CA ALA A 98 10.50 -11.74 -5.54
C ALA A 98 10.57 -12.89 -6.56
N VAL A 99 10.60 -12.55 -7.86
CA VAL A 99 10.76 -13.52 -8.96
C VAL A 99 12.13 -14.17 -8.91
N LYS A 100 13.21 -13.39 -8.79
CA LYS A 100 14.57 -13.93 -8.61
C LYS A 100 14.66 -14.86 -7.40
N GLN A 101 13.95 -14.51 -6.33
CA GLN A 101 13.89 -15.30 -5.11
C GLN A 101 12.94 -16.49 -5.22
N GLY A 102 12.13 -16.63 -6.29
CA GLY A 102 11.20 -17.73 -6.49
C GLY A 102 10.18 -17.86 -5.35
N VAL A 103 9.59 -16.74 -4.94
CA VAL A 103 8.57 -16.68 -3.86
C VAL A 103 7.19 -16.26 -4.35
N LEU A 104 7.00 -16.15 -5.66
CA LEU A 104 5.71 -15.88 -6.29
C LEU A 104 5.22 -17.09 -7.09
N GLU A 105 3.91 -17.29 -7.11
CA GLU A 105 3.25 -18.18 -8.06
C GLU A 105 2.87 -17.41 -9.32
N LYS A 106 2.79 -18.12 -10.46
CA LYS A 106 2.30 -17.52 -11.70
C LYS A 106 0.83 -17.14 -11.55
N TYR A 107 0.47 -15.96 -12.00
CA TYR A 107 -0.92 -15.52 -11.95
C TYR A 107 -1.79 -16.37 -12.90
N PRO A 108 -2.93 -16.91 -12.45
CA PRO A 108 -3.78 -17.77 -13.27
C PRO A 108 -4.62 -16.93 -14.25
N ALA A 109 -3.97 -16.29 -15.21
CA ALA A 109 -4.58 -15.38 -16.18
C ALA A 109 -5.83 -15.95 -16.88
N ALA A 110 -5.82 -17.23 -17.24
CA ALA A 110 -6.94 -17.91 -17.89
C ALA A 110 -8.20 -18.02 -17.01
N LYS A 111 -8.07 -17.91 -15.68
CA LYS A 111 -9.19 -17.92 -14.73
C LYS A 111 -9.72 -16.51 -14.43
N SER A 112 -9.04 -15.46 -14.89
CA SER A 112 -9.41 -14.07 -14.63
C SER A 112 -10.18 -13.51 -15.83
N ALA A 113 -11.47 -13.27 -15.64
CA ALA A 113 -12.38 -12.83 -16.70
C ALA A 113 -11.91 -11.56 -17.42
N HIS A 114 -11.25 -10.65 -16.70
CA HIS A 114 -10.88 -9.33 -17.20
C HIS A 114 -9.37 -9.15 -17.44
N PHE A 115 -8.54 -10.17 -17.18
CA PHE A 115 -7.09 -10.01 -17.33
C PHE A 115 -6.68 -9.67 -18.77
N ASN A 116 -7.36 -10.25 -19.75
CA ASN A 116 -7.08 -10.00 -21.16
C ASN A 116 -7.62 -8.65 -21.67
N GLU A 117 -8.44 -7.95 -20.89
CA GLU A 117 -8.92 -6.60 -21.20
C GLU A 117 -7.86 -5.54 -20.87
N LEU A 118 -6.86 -5.90 -20.07
CA LEU A 118 -5.76 -5.00 -19.69
C LEU A 118 -4.79 -4.78 -20.86
N GLY A 119 -4.34 -3.52 -21.02
CA GLY A 119 -3.29 -3.18 -21.98
C GLY A 119 -1.99 -3.98 -21.71
N PRO A 120 -1.14 -4.25 -22.73
CA PRO A 120 0.05 -5.07 -22.56
C PRO A 120 0.97 -4.69 -21.38
N PRO A 121 1.24 -3.40 -21.09
CA PRO A 121 2.07 -3.02 -19.94
C PRO A 121 1.50 -3.42 -18.57
N PHE A 122 0.19 -3.67 -18.50
CA PHE A 122 -0.50 -4.05 -17.27
C PHE A 122 -0.67 -5.56 -17.10
N ARG A 123 -0.25 -6.36 -18.08
CA ARG A 123 -0.33 -7.81 -18.05
C ARG A 123 1.05 -8.39 -17.76
N ASN A 124 1.29 -8.69 -16.48
CA ASN A 124 2.51 -9.37 -16.06
C ASN A 124 2.20 -10.86 -15.76
N GLU A 125 3.16 -11.74 -16.02
CA GLU A 125 3.08 -13.18 -15.72
C GLU A 125 2.77 -13.46 -14.23
N TRP A 126 3.19 -12.57 -13.35
CA TRP A 126 3.03 -12.65 -11.90
C TRP A 126 1.78 -11.92 -11.38
N GLY A 127 1.03 -11.24 -12.24
CA GLY A 127 -0.21 -10.56 -11.87
C GLY A 127 -0.53 -9.32 -12.71
N PRO A 128 -1.74 -8.76 -12.59
CA PRO A 128 -2.06 -7.49 -13.23
C PRO A 128 -1.37 -6.31 -12.51
N ALA A 129 -0.84 -5.34 -13.26
CA ALA A 129 -0.51 -4.05 -12.67
C ALA A 129 -1.81 -3.24 -12.54
N ILE A 130 -2.26 -3.04 -11.31
CA ILE A 130 -3.59 -2.49 -10.99
C ILE A 130 -3.63 -0.96 -10.86
N SER A 131 -2.48 -0.29 -10.94
CA SER A 131 -2.38 1.16 -10.83
C SER A 131 -1.17 1.70 -11.56
N MET A 132 -1.24 2.96 -11.96
CA MET A 132 -0.09 3.80 -12.32
C MET A 132 -0.09 5.03 -11.43
N GLN A 133 1.10 5.54 -11.15
CA GLN A 133 1.25 6.77 -10.40
C GLN A 133 2.18 7.71 -11.16
N ALA A 134 1.75 8.95 -11.36
CA ALA A 134 2.63 10.01 -11.85
C ALA A 134 3.37 10.62 -10.66
N ILE A 135 4.69 10.72 -10.77
CA ILE A 135 5.57 11.34 -9.77
C ILE A 135 5.90 12.76 -10.25
N GLY A 136 5.87 13.73 -9.36
CA GLY A 136 6.17 15.12 -9.68
C GLY A 136 6.43 15.92 -8.41
N LEU A 137 6.20 17.23 -8.49
CA LEU A 137 6.44 18.16 -7.40
C LEU A 137 5.11 18.64 -6.82
N ALA A 138 4.89 18.32 -5.56
CA ALA A 138 3.87 18.95 -4.74
C ALA A 138 4.42 20.27 -4.18
N TYR A 139 3.58 21.30 -4.07
CA TYR A 139 3.96 22.56 -3.45
C TYR A 139 2.78 23.22 -2.75
N ASN A 140 3.04 24.01 -1.70
CA ASN A 140 2.01 24.81 -1.02
C ASN A 140 1.85 26.17 -1.76
N PRO A 141 0.74 26.43 -2.47
CA PRO A 141 0.56 27.65 -3.27
C PRO A 141 0.42 28.93 -2.43
N LYS A 142 0.14 28.81 -1.12
CA LYS A 142 0.15 29.97 -0.22
C LYS A 142 1.57 30.45 0.07
N LYS A 143 2.55 29.55 0.10
CA LYS A 143 3.96 29.86 0.45
C LYS A 143 4.87 29.95 -0.76
N VAL A 144 4.61 29.13 -1.77
CA VAL A 144 5.39 29.05 -3.01
C VAL A 144 4.58 29.71 -4.13
N LYS A 145 4.87 30.98 -4.41
CA LYS A 145 4.10 31.80 -5.36
C LYS A 145 4.39 31.46 -6.82
N THR A 146 5.58 30.95 -7.10
CA THR A 146 5.97 30.48 -8.43
C THR A 146 6.06 28.96 -8.36
N ALA A 147 5.16 28.28 -9.07
CA ALA A 147 5.17 26.83 -9.13
C ALA A 147 6.54 26.33 -9.66
N PRO A 148 7.14 25.29 -9.05
CA PRO A 148 8.37 24.71 -9.56
C PRO A 148 8.13 24.11 -10.95
N ARG A 149 9.15 24.11 -11.81
CA ARG A 149 9.06 23.64 -13.20
C ARG A 149 9.98 22.46 -13.48
N SER A 150 10.98 22.25 -12.63
CA SER A 150 12.02 21.24 -12.83
C SER A 150 12.44 20.60 -11.51
N TRP A 151 13.03 19.42 -11.59
CA TRP A 151 13.66 18.77 -10.44
C TRP A 151 14.76 19.64 -9.81
N ASP A 152 15.47 20.47 -10.60
CA ASP A 152 16.51 21.36 -10.10
C ASP A 152 15.96 22.48 -9.19
N ASP A 153 14.66 22.80 -9.26
CA ASP A 153 14.03 23.78 -8.37
C ASP A 153 14.09 23.35 -6.90
N LEU A 154 14.25 22.06 -6.61
CA LEU A 154 14.46 21.56 -5.25
C LEU A 154 15.71 22.18 -4.58
N TRP A 155 16.72 22.62 -5.36
CA TRP A 155 17.92 23.29 -4.87
C TRP A 155 17.74 24.79 -4.66
N ASN A 156 16.59 25.38 -4.98
CA ASN A 156 16.35 26.80 -4.77
C ASN A 156 16.59 27.16 -3.28
N PRO A 157 17.46 28.16 -2.98
CA PRO A 157 17.73 28.57 -1.59
C PRO A 157 16.49 28.97 -0.79
N ALA A 158 15.41 29.39 -1.46
CA ALA A 158 14.12 29.67 -0.84
C ALA A 158 13.49 28.43 -0.16
N TYR A 159 13.88 27.22 -0.55
CA TYR A 159 13.38 25.96 0.01
C TYR A 159 14.32 25.35 1.05
N LYS A 160 15.28 26.13 1.59
CA LYS A 160 16.22 25.64 2.62
C LYS A 160 15.48 25.06 3.83
N GLY A 161 15.68 23.77 4.12
CA GLY A 161 14.99 23.04 5.18
C GLY A 161 13.47 22.86 4.96
N ARG A 162 12.97 23.02 3.73
CA ARG A 162 11.54 22.96 3.39
C ARG A 162 11.19 21.95 2.30
N VAL A 163 12.17 21.19 1.79
CA VAL A 163 11.95 20.09 0.84
C VAL A 163 11.56 18.82 1.58
N GLY A 164 10.47 18.18 1.15
CA GLY A 164 10.05 16.86 1.60
C GLY A 164 10.43 15.75 0.64
N LEU A 165 11.03 14.68 1.17
CA LEU A 165 11.36 13.45 0.43
C LEU A 165 10.76 12.22 1.12
N THR A 166 10.70 11.11 0.40
CA THR A 166 10.41 9.78 0.98
C THR A 166 11.68 8.92 1.00
N ALA A 167 11.80 8.06 2.01
CA ALA A 167 12.92 7.14 2.18
C ALA A 167 13.08 6.17 0.99
N LEU A 168 14.30 5.67 0.78
CA LEU A 168 14.66 4.87 -0.41
C LEU A 168 14.12 3.43 -0.42
N ASN A 169 13.62 2.94 0.72
CA ASN A 169 12.87 1.70 0.78
C ASN A 169 11.42 1.87 0.26
N SER A 170 10.99 3.10 -0.02
CA SER A 170 9.78 3.39 -0.79
C SER A 170 10.09 3.53 -2.27
N SER A 171 9.22 2.99 -3.11
CA SER A 171 9.32 3.10 -4.56
C SER A 171 9.32 4.55 -5.06
N LEU A 172 8.66 5.49 -4.36
CA LEU A 172 8.76 6.93 -4.68
C LEU A 172 10.18 7.46 -4.46
N GLY A 173 10.80 7.14 -3.32
CA GLY A 173 12.15 7.55 -2.99
C GLY A 173 13.18 6.95 -3.97
N MET A 174 13.01 5.67 -4.30
CA MET A 174 13.86 5.00 -5.29
C MET A 174 13.70 5.59 -6.68
N ALA A 175 12.47 5.80 -7.15
CA ALA A 175 12.20 6.40 -8.45
C ALA A 175 12.79 7.80 -8.57
N PHE A 176 12.72 8.61 -7.50
CA PHE A 176 13.35 9.92 -7.47
C PHE A 176 14.88 9.83 -7.62
N ILE A 177 15.55 8.88 -6.97
CA ILE A 177 17.00 8.72 -7.12
C ILE A 177 17.39 8.24 -8.50
N VAL A 178 16.62 7.33 -9.10
CA VAL A 178 16.81 6.90 -10.49
C VAL A 178 16.69 8.11 -11.43
N GLU A 179 15.68 8.94 -11.25
CA GLU A 179 15.49 10.12 -12.09
C GLU A 179 16.60 11.15 -11.90
N LEU A 180 17.02 11.41 -10.66
CA LEU A 180 18.19 12.25 -10.40
C LEU A 180 19.46 11.68 -11.05
N ALA A 181 19.67 10.37 -11.00
CA ALA A 181 20.81 9.75 -11.65
C ALA A 181 20.77 10.01 -13.16
N ARG A 182 19.64 9.76 -13.82
CA ARG A 182 19.45 10.01 -15.26
C ARG A 182 19.76 11.46 -15.63
N LEU A 183 19.25 12.42 -14.86
CA LEU A 183 19.48 13.86 -15.08
C LEU A 183 20.94 14.28 -14.88
N LYS A 184 21.71 13.53 -14.09
CA LYS A 184 23.11 13.82 -13.79
C LYS A 184 24.09 12.88 -14.54
N GLY A 185 23.62 12.24 -15.61
CA GLY A 185 24.44 11.43 -16.52
C GLY A 185 24.63 9.96 -16.10
N GLY A 186 23.87 9.50 -15.10
CA GLY A 186 23.75 8.10 -14.70
C GLY A 186 22.60 7.38 -15.42
N SER A 187 22.16 6.27 -14.82
CA SER A 187 21.11 5.39 -15.34
C SER A 187 20.50 4.54 -14.22
N GLU A 188 19.51 3.71 -14.54
CA GLU A 188 18.93 2.70 -13.64
C GLU A 188 19.99 1.71 -13.11
N SER A 189 21.06 1.48 -13.87
CA SER A 189 22.19 0.63 -13.49
C SER A 189 23.38 1.39 -12.88
N ASN A 190 23.37 2.73 -12.91
CA ASN A 190 24.39 3.59 -12.33
C ASN A 190 23.76 4.76 -11.57
N LEU A 191 23.44 4.53 -10.30
CA LEU A 191 22.78 5.50 -9.44
C LEU A 191 23.73 6.49 -8.74
N GLU A 192 25.05 6.31 -8.86
CA GLU A 192 26.04 7.14 -8.16
C GLU A 192 25.86 8.65 -8.41
N PRO A 193 25.62 9.12 -9.65
CA PRO A 193 25.34 10.54 -9.89
C PRO A 193 24.11 11.07 -9.15
N GLY A 194 23.07 10.22 -9.01
CA GLY A 194 21.85 10.57 -8.27
C GLY A 194 22.11 10.72 -6.77
N PHE A 195 22.90 9.83 -6.18
CA PHE A 195 23.31 9.94 -4.78
C PHE A 195 24.20 11.16 -4.52
N LEU A 196 25.12 11.48 -5.42
CA LEU A 196 25.94 12.69 -5.32
C LEU A 196 25.09 13.96 -5.39
N ALA A 197 24.08 14.00 -6.27
CA ALA A 197 23.11 15.09 -6.30
C ALA A 197 22.29 15.16 -5.00
N LEU A 198 21.77 14.03 -4.52
CA LEU A 198 21.01 14.01 -3.27
C LEU A 198 21.81 14.60 -2.10
N ARG A 199 23.12 14.30 -2.00
CA ARG A 199 23.99 14.87 -0.96
C ARG A 199 24.03 16.39 -0.97
N THR A 200 24.03 17.02 -2.15
CA THR A 200 24.02 18.48 -2.27
C THR A 200 22.65 19.08 -2.03
N LEU A 201 21.57 18.28 -2.19
CA LEU A 201 20.19 18.68 -1.88
C LEU A 201 19.90 18.68 -0.38
N LEU A 202 20.59 17.87 0.43
CA LEU A 202 20.32 17.71 1.86
C LEU A 202 20.14 19.02 2.66
N PRO A 203 20.88 20.12 2.41
CA PRO A 203 20.64 21.40 3.09
C PRO A 203 19.23 21.97 2.88
N ASN A 204 18.57 21.61 1.78
CA ASN A 204 17.19 22.01 1.49
C ASN A 204 16.15 21.04 2.05
N VAL A 205 16.55 19.82 2.41
CA VAL A 205 15.63 18.80 2.93
C VAL A 205 15.23 19.16 4.36
N GLY A 206 13.93 19.35 4.58
CA GLY A 206 13.34 19.55 5.89
C GLY A 206 12.94 18.24 6.57
N ALA A 207 12.46 17.27 5.79
CA ALA A 207 12.01 16.00 6.31
C ALA A 207 12.10 14.87 5.27
N ILE A 208 12.36 13.66 5.77
CA ILE A 208 12.32 12.41 4.99
C ILE A 208 11.32 11.49 5.67
N SER A 209 10.19 11.22 5.02
CA SER A 209 9.15 10.34 5.54
C SER A 209 9.39 8.87 5.19
N ALA A 210 8.94 7.96 6.06
CA ALA A 210 9.10 6.51 5.85
C ALA A 210 8.17 5.93 4.77
N ASN A 211 7.03 6.56 4.46
CA ASN A 211 6.06 6.10 3.47
C ASN A 211 5.18 7.26 2.97
N LEU A 212 4.39 7.02 1.92
CA LEU A 212 3.54 8.03 1.27
C LEU A 212 2.47 8.65 2.18
N GLY A 213 1.94 7.88 3.14
CA GLY A 213 0.98 8.39 4.13
C GLY A 213 1.63 9.38 5.09
N ALA A 214 2.79 9.01 5.66
CA ALA A 214 3.59 9.91 6.48
C ALA A 214 4.05 11.14 5.68
N HIS A 215 4.41 10.98 4.41
CA HIS A 215 4.78 12.08 3.52
C HIS A 215 3.64 13.09 3.34
N SER A 216 2.44 12.56 3.11
CA SER A 216 1.23 13.37 2.97
C SER A 216 0.90 14.14 4.25
N ALA A 217 1.18 13.55 5.42
CA ALA A 217 1.02 14.23 6.72
C ALA A 217 1.99 15.41 6.88
N LEU A 218 3.25 15.30 6.42
CA LEU A 218 4.23 16.41 6.45
C LEU A 218 3.74 17.61 5.63
N ILE A 219 3.16 17.34 4.46
CA ILE A 219 2.56 18.36 3.59
C ILE A 219 1.33 18.99 4.27
N GLN A 220 0.43 18.17 4.80
CA GLN A 220 -0.78 18.64 5.49
C GLN A 220 -0.47 19.51 6.72
N GLN A 221 0.58 19.16 7.46
CA GLN A 221 1.06 19.92 8.62
C GLN A 221 1.95 21.10 8.23
N GLU A 222 2.13 21.34 6.93
CA GLU A 222 2.98 22.39 6.36
C GLU A 222 4.43 22.37 6.89
N GLN A 223 4.95 21.21 7.23
CA GLN A 223 6.35 21.03 7.64
C GLN A 223 7.32 21.14 6.46
N VAL A 224 6.81 20.89 5.25
CA VAL A 224 7.51 21.06 3.97
C VAL A 224 6.66 21.93 3.05
N ASP A 225 7.31 22.73 2.20
CA ASP A 225 6.65 23.65 1.26
C ASP A 225 6.69 23.15 -0.17
N VAL A 226 7.68 22.30 -0.49
CA VAL A 226 7.83 21.60 -1.77
C VAL A 226 8.21 20.16 -1.48
N ALA A 227 7.65 19.20 -2.21
CA ALA A 227 7.93 17.79 -1.98
C ALA A 227 7.86 16.98 -3.28
N VAL A 228 8.72 15.97 -3.39
CA VAL A 228 8.58 14.95 -4.44
C VAL A 228 7.41 14.04 -4.05
N HIS A 229 6.34 13.97 -4.84
CA HIS A 229 5.16 13.17 -4.48
C HIS A 229 4.31 12.73 -5.68
N ASN A 230 3.44 11.74 -5.43
CA ASN A 230 2.52 11.18 -6.40
C ASN A 230 1.27 12.06 -6.60
N PHE A 231 0.86 12.24 -7.86
CA PHE A 231 -0.31 13.05 -8.24
C PHE A 231 -1.59 12.67 -7.48
N ASN A 232 -1.93 11.39 -7.42
CA ASN A 232 -3.16 10.89 -6.80
C ASN A 232 -3.22 11.17 -5.28
N PHE A 233 -2.08 11.15 -4.58
CA PHE A 233 -2.03 11.51 -3.17
C PHE A 233 -2.27 13.01 -2.98
N ILE A 234 -1.70 13.85 -3.84
CA ILE A 234 -1.93 15.30 -3.78
C ILE A 234 -3.37 15.66 -4.10
N GLU A 235 -3.97 15.08 -5.14
CA GLU A 235 -5.39 15.30 -5.43
C GLU A 235 -6.29 14.85 -4.27
N THR A 236 -5.93 13.76 -3.58
CA THR A 236 -6.64 13.34 -2.36
C THR A 236 -6.54 14.37 -1.24
N LEU A 237 -5.35 14.93 -1.00
CA LEU A 237 -5.15 15.98 0.00
C LEU A 237 -5.92 17.26 -0.37
N LYS A 238 -5.87 17.67 -1.64
CA LYS A 238 -6.59 18.82 -2.19
C LYS A 238 -8.10 18.64 -2.04
N GLY A 239 -8.62 17.45 -2.32
CA GLY A 239 -10.03 17.10 -2.07
C GLY A 239 -10.44 17.14 -0.60
N LYS A 240 -9.48 17.00 0.34
CA LYS A 240 -9.67 17.18 1.79
C LYS A 240 -9.48 18.64 2.25
N GLY A 241 -9.29 19.59 1.33
CA GLY A 241 -9.12 21.02 1.62
C GLY A 241 -7.72 21.42 2.08
N VAL A 242 -6.71 20.56 1.88
CA VAL A 242 -5.32 20.90 2.17
C VAL A 242 -4.78 21.85 1.10
N GLU A 243 -4.03 22.86 1.53
CA GLU A 243 -3.40 23.86 0.66
C GLU A 243 -2.16 23.29 -0.03
N VAL A 244 -2.41 22.55 -1.10
CA VAL A 244 -1.38 21.90 -1.90
C VAL A 244 -1.80 21.84 -3.36
N ASP A 245 -0.82 21.93 -4.24
CA ASP A 245 -0.98 21.72 -5.67
C ASP A 245 0.17 20.87 -6.21
N TRP A 246 0.02 20.34 -7.41
CA TRP A 246 0.98 19.40 -8.02
C TRP A 246 1.34 19.83 -9.43
N VAL A 247 2.61 19.66 -9.78
CA VAL A 247 3.12 19.90 -11.13
C VAL A 247 3.98 18.75 -11.61
N LYS A 248 3.82 18.41 -12.89
CA LYS A 248 4.74 17.56 -13.61
C LYS A 248 5.99 18.39 -13.98
N PRO A 249 7.20 18.00 -13.58
CA PRO A 249 8.42 18.67 -14.03
C PRO A 249 8.59 18.57 -15.55
N GLU A 250 9.11 19.64 -16.16
CA GLU A 250 9.41 19.68 -17.60
C GLU A 250 10.60 18.79 -17.96
N THR A 251 11.47 18.51 -16.99
CA THR A 251 12.69 17.72 -17.17
C THR A 251 12.48 16.19 -17.08
N GLY A 252 11.25 15.76 -16.78
CA GLY A 252 10.87 14.34 -16.66
C GLY A 252 9.52 14.19 -15.98
#